data_AF-A0A9N9ZHU5-F1
#
_entry.id   AF-A0A9N9ZHU5-F1
#
_cell.length_a   1.000
_cell.length_b   1.000
_cell.length_c   1.000
_cell.angle_alpha   90.00
_cell.angle_beta   90.00
_cell.angle_gamma   90.00
#
_symmetry.space_group_name_H-M   'P 1'
#
loop_
_entity.id
_entity.type
_entity.pdbx_description
1 polymer ?
#
loop_
_entity_poly.entity_id
_entity_poly.type
_entity_poly.pdbx_seq_one_letter_code
_entity_poly.pdbx_strand_id
1 'polypeptide(L)'
;MDMDRNMELVEDFWRVPEGGRHVPSHEIIKYMTYNRFVLVKGRLRIDEQGTIHSGVPDPYDKVSDWANHRMAAAMAAVIVGTFVAVEEAMVLFEGRSKQKVTIKTKPTPTRLKVWLLGAYGYILQWIWHSPGAKWDPVSVERQL
;
A
#
# COMPACT_ATOMS: atom_id res chain seq x y z
N MET A 1 8.73 11.76 -29.93
CA MET A 1 9.60 12.31 -28.86
C MET A 1 9.59 11.29 -27.75
N ASP A 2 10.51 10.33 -27.84
CA ASP A 2 10.66 9.26 -26.86
C ASP A 2 11.21 9.89 -25.59
N MET A 3 10.37 10.02 -24.56
CA MET A 3 10.88 10.20 -23.21
C MET A 3 11.32 8.82 -22.75
N ASP A 4 12.59 8.51 -22.99
CA ASP A 4 13.34 7.55 -22.19
C ASP A 4 13.15 7.94 -20.72
N ARG A 5 12.13 7.35 -20.10
CA ARG A 5 12.08 7.26 -18.64
C ARG A 5 13.30 6.42 -18.29
N ASN A 6 14.36 7.09 -17.86
CA ASN A 6 15.40 6.53 -17.01
C ASN A 6 14.69 5.88 -15.82
N MET A 7 14.23 4.65 -16.01
CA MET A 7 13.64 3.86 -14.96
C MET A 7 14.82 3.33 -14.17
N GLU A 8 15.17 4.06 -13.12
CA GLU A 8 16.16 3.61 -12.14
C GLU A 8 15.79 2.18 -11.72
N LEU A 9 16.69 1.25 -11.98
CA LEU A 9 16.55 -0.10 -11.51
C LEU A 9 16.75 -0.07 -10.00
N VAL A 10 16.08 -0.96 -9.27
CA VAL A 10 16.25 -1.05 -7.81
C VAL A 10 17.71 -1.28 -7.41
N GLU A 11 18.51 -1.92 -8.26
CA GLU A 11 19.95 -2.09 -8.03
C GLU A 11 20.76 -0.80 -8.15
N ASP A 12 20.25 0.23 -8.83
CA ASP A 12 20.96 1.51 -9.00
C ASP A 12 21.14 2.23 -7.66
N PHE A 13 20.26 1.99 -6.67
CA PHE A 13 20.42 2.47 -5.30
C PHE A 13 21.66 1.90 -4.58
N TRP A 14 22.28 0.84 -5.11
CA TRP A 14 23.52 0.25 -4.59
C TRP A 14 24.75 0.58 -5.43
N ARG A 15 24.60 1.35 -6.51
CA ARG A 15 25.73 1.76 -7.35
C ARG A 15 26.36 3.02 -6.77
N VAL A 16 27.70 3.08 -6.79
CA VAL A 16 28.42 4.31 -6.43
C VAL A 16 28.15 5.33 -7.53
N PRO A 17 27.79 6.59 -7.20
CA PRO A 17 27.60 7.63 -8.20
C PRO A 17 28.89 7.81 -9.02
N GLU A 18 28.84 7.47 -10.30
CA GLU A 18 29.91 7.78 -11.24
C GLU A 18 29.77 9.25 -11.66
N GLY A 19 30.89 9.97 -11.73
CA GLY A 19 30.91 11.40 -12.02
C GLY A 19 30.10 11.76 -13.27
N GLY A 20 29.11 12.64 -13.12
CA GLY A 20 28.26 13.12 -14.21
C GLY A 20 26.84 12.53 -14.25
N ARG A 21 26.53 11.48 -13.47
CA ARG A 21 25.15 11.00 -13.30
C ARG A 21 24.53 11.60 -12.04
N HIS A 22 23.38 12.25 -12.17
CA HIS A 22 22.50 12.58 -11.05
C HIS A 22 21.85 11.28 -10.55
N VAL A 23 22.59 10.49 -9.76
CA VAL A 23 22.04 9.32 -9.07
C VAL A 23 21.53 9.80 -7.71
N PRO A 24 20.33 9.38 -7.25
CA PRO A 24 19.89 9.66 -5.89
C PRO A 24 20.97 9.19 -4.91
N SER A 25 21.44 10.08 -4.05
CA SER A 25 22.39 9.72 -2.99
C SER A 25 21.67 8.90 -1.93
N HIS A 26 21.52 7.59 -2.18
CA HIS A 26 20.90 6.69 -1.22
C HIS A 26 21.98 5.91 -0.47
N GLU A 27 22.10 6.14 0.83
CA GLU A 27 23.13 5.50 1.65
C GLU A 27 22.79 4.05 2.03
N ILE A 28 21.92 3.36 1.28
CA ILE A 28 21.47 2.01 1.65
C ILE A 28 22.63 1.02 1.65
N ILE A 29 23.64 1.25 0.80
CA ILE A 29 24.89 0.50 0.78
C ILE A 29 25.60 0.48 2.14
N LYS A 30 25.44 1.51 2.99
CA LYS A 30 25.99 1.53 4.35
C LYS A 30 25.26 0.59 5.31
N TYR A 31 23.98 0.30 5.05
CA TYR A 31 23.11 -0.47 5.95
C TYR A 31 22.89 -1.90 5.49
N MET A 32 22.86 -2.16 4.19
CA MET A 32 22.48 -3.44 3.62
C MET A 32 23.06 -3.61 2.23
N THR A 33 23.50 -4.81 1.85
CA THR A 33 23.88 -5.11 0.46
C THR A 33 22.65 -5.36 -0.42
N TYR A 34 22.77 -5.17 -1.74
CA TYR A 34 21.68 -5.43 -2.69
C TYR A 34 21.14 -6.86 -2.55
N ASN A 35 22.03 -7.86 -2.50
CA ASN A 35 21.65 -9.26 -2.34
C ASN A 35 20.87 -9.49 -1.02
N ARG A 36 21.30 -8.85 0.07
CA ARG A 36 20.58 -8.95 1.35
C ARG A 36 19.20 -8.31 1.26
N PHE A 37 19.09 -7.16 0.60
CA PHE A 37 17.80 -6.50 0.37
C PHE A 37 16.84 -7.35 -0.44
N VAL A 38 17.29 -7.95 -1.56
CA VAL A 38 16.47 -8.85 -2.38
C VAL A 38 15.97 -10.04 -1.56
N LEU A 39 16.83 -10.64 -0.73
CA LEU A 39 16.44 -11.74 0.16
C LEU A 39 15.39 -11.32 1.19
N VAL A 40 15.59 -10.17 1.86
CA VAL A 40 14.64 -9.66 2.86
C VAL A 40 13.32 -9.30 2.19
N LYS A 41 13.34 -8.55 1.09
CA LYS A 41 12.15 -8.15 0.32
C LYS A 41 11.33 -9.36 -0.12
N GLY A 42 11.96 -10.42 -0.64
CA GLY A 42 11.26 -11.61 -1.12
C GLY A 42 10.66 -12.47 0.01
N ARG A 43 11.25 -12.42 1.20
CA ARG A 43 10.89 -13.27 2.35
C ARG A 43 10.12 -12.52 3.45
N LEU A 44 9.94 -11.22 3.34
CA LEU A 44 9.14 -10.44 4.28
C LEU A 44 7.70 -11.01 4.32
N ARG A 45 7.22 -11.28 5.53
CA ARG A 45 5.85 -11.72 5.82
C ARG A 45 5.36 -10.93 7.03
N ILE A 46 4.08 -10.60 7.02
CA ILE A 46 3.41 -9.81 8.06
C ILE A 46 2.27 -10.63 8.71
N ASP A 47 1.95 -11.80 8.16
CA ASP A 47 1.04 -12.78 8.76
C ASP A 47 1.78 -14.02 9.29
N GLU A 48 1.14 -14.71 10.22
CA GLU A 48 1.52 -16.04 10.66
C GLU A 48 0.92 -17.12 9.74
N GLN A 49 1.80 -17.90 9.11
CA GLN A 49 1.40 -18.96 8.17
C GLN A 49 0.46 -19.95 8.83
N GLY A 50 -0.73 -20.12 8.24
CA GLY A 50 -1.76 -21.05 8.72
C GLY A 50 -2.90 -20.38 9.47
N THR A 51 -2.82 -19.07 9.73
CA THR A 51 -3.95 -18.30 10.27
C THR A 51 -5.03 -18.15 9.20
N ILE A 52 -6.24 -18.60 9.50
CA ILE A 52 -7.41 -18.39 8.65
C ILE A 52 -8.12 -17.13 9.15
N HIS A 53 -7.94 -16.01 8.45
CA HIS A 53 -8.73 -14.81 8.73
C HIS A 53 -10.09 -14.93 8.03
N SER A 54 -11.16 -15.14 8.79
CA SER A 54 -12.52 -15.17 8.26
C SER A 54 -13.01 -13.75 7.95
N GLY A 55 -13.83 -13.61 6.90
CA GLY A 55 -14.52 -12.35 6.58
C GLY A 55 -13.73 -11.31 5.77
N VAL A 56 -12.41 -11.47 5.63
CA VAL A 56 -11.57 -10.59 4.80
C VAL A 56 -11.01 -11.38 3.61
N PRO A 57 -11.17 -10.93 2.35
CA PRO A 57 -10.73 -11.70 1.20
C PRO A 57 -9.22 -11.56 0.97
N ASP A 58 -8.59 -12.61 0.43
CA ASP A 58 -7.20 -12.57 -0.04
C ASP A 58 -7.02 -11.44 -1.08
N PRO A 59 -5.94 -10.63 -0.99
CA PRO A 59 -4.81 -10.76 -0.06
C PRO A 59 -4.89 -9.89 1.20
N TYR A 60 -6.05 -9.29 1.49
CA TYR A 60 -6.19 -8.33 2.58
C TYR A 60 -6.16 -9.00 3.96
N ASP A 61 -6.57 -10.26 4.04
CA ASP A 61 -6.46 -11.11 5.22
C ASP A 61 -5.06 -11.08 5.84
N LYS A 62 -4.03 -11.26 5.01
CA LYS A 62 -2.62 -11.33 5.41
C LYS A 62 -2.04 -10.03 5.97
N VAL A 63 -2.73 -8.91 5.79
CA VAL A 63 -2.28 -7.59 6.25
C VAL A 63 -3.26 -6.94 7.21
N SER A 64 -4.39 -7.58 7.49
CA SER A 64 -5.50 -7.00 8.25
C SER A 64 -5.09 -6.66 9.67
N ASP A 65 -4.41 -7.58 10.37
CA ASP A 65 -4.01 -7.36 11.77
C ASP A 65 -3.02 -6.20 11.90
N TRP A 66 -2.04 -6.15 11.00
CA TRP A 66 -1.09 -5.03 10.94
C TRP A 66 -1.76 -3.71 10.57
N ALA A 67 -2.69 -3.73 9.62
CA ALA A 67 -3.47 -2.55 9.26
C ALA A 67 -4.30 -2.04 10.44
N ASN A 68 -5.00 -2.92 11.14
CA ASN A 68 -5.79 -2.60 12.34
C ASN A 68 -4.92 -1.96 13.42
N HIS A 69 -3.74 -2.54 13.68
CA HIS A 69 -2.78 -1.97 14.62
C HIS A 69 -2.34 -0.54 14.21
N ARG A 70 -2.04 -0.32 12.93
CA ARG A 70 -1.66 0.99 12.40
C ARG A 70 -2.78 2.02 12.48
N MET A 71 -4.02 1.63 12.16
CA MET A 71 -5.19 2.50 12.25
C MET A 71 -5.48 2.90 13.71
N ALA A 72 -5.36 1.96 14.65
CA ALA A 72 -5.51 2.25 16.07
C ALA A 72 -4.45 3.27 16.55
N ALA A 73 -3.20 3.11 16.13
CA ALA A 73 -2.13 4.06 16.44
C ALA A 73 -2.36 5.44 15.81
N ALA A 74 -2.79 5.49 14.54
CA ALA A 74 -3.11 6.74 13.86
C ALA A 74 -4.27 7.48 14.55
N MET A 75 -5.28 6.74 15.00
CA MET A 75 -6.43 7.28 15.73
C MET A 75 -6.05 7.81 17.11
N ALA A 76 -5.13 7.16 17.81
CA ALA A 76 -4.63 7.64 19.09
C ALA A 76 -3.74 8.90 18.96
N ALA A 77 -3.12 9.11 17.80
CA ALA A 77 -2.20 10.21 17.55
C ALA A 77 -2.88 11.54 17.18
N VAL A 78 -4.17 11.54 16.81
CA VAL A 78 -4.87 12.71 16.30
C VAL A 78 -6.18 12.94 17.05
N ILE A 79 -6.35 14.15 17.59
CA ILE A 79 -7.66 14.60 18.09
C ILE A 79 -8.51 15.00 16.89
N VAL A 80 -9.50 14.18 16.57
CA VAL A 80 -10.41 14.44 15.44
C VAL A 80 -11.38 15.56 15.82
N GLY A 81 -11.42 16.60 14.99
CA GLY A 81 -12.40 17.68 15.14
C GLY A 81 -13.69 17.39 14.39
N THR A 82 -14.44 18.44 14.04
CA THR A 82 -15.72 18.33 13.33
C THR A 82 -15.58 18.06 11.83
N PHE A 83 -14.37 18.20 11.27
CA PHE A 83 -14.13 18.06 9.83
C PHE A 83 -13.32 16.80 9.55
N VAL A 84 -13.95 15.88 8.82
CA VAL A 84 -13.33 14.65 8.31
C VAL A 84 -13.57 14.55 6.82
N ALA A 85 -12.68 13.87 6.12
CA ALA A 85 -12.81 13.52 4.71
C ALA A 85 -12.90 12.01 4.57
N VAL A 86 -13.87 11.55 3.79
CA VAL A 86 -13.99 10.15 3.37
C VAL A 86 -13.78 10.11 1.87
N GLU A 87 -12.77 9.36 1.42
CA GLU A 87 -12.35 9.39 0.03
C GLU A 87 -11.94 8.01 -0.47
N GLU A 88 -11.96 7.85 -1.79
CA GLU A 88 -11.40 6.71 -2.47
C GLU A 88 -9.92 6.93 -2.78
N ALA A 89 -9.07 5.97 -2.39
CA ALA A 89 -7.67 5.92 -2.80
C ALA A 89 -7.34 4.69 -3.64
N MET A 90 -6.45 4.90 -4.61
CA MET A 90 -5.93 3.87 -5.49
C MET A 90 -4.51 3.53 -5.08
N VAL A 91 -4.29 2.28 -4.66
CA VAL A 91 -2.97 1.76 -4.27
C VAL A 91 -2.31 1.10 -5.46
N LEU A 92 -1.12 1.61 -5.83
CA LEU A 92 -0.35 1.08 -6.95
C LEU A 92 -0.02 -0.41 -6.74
N PHE A 93 -0.57 -1.27 -7.59
CA PHE A 93 -0.28 -2.69 -7.59
C PHE A 93 -0.37 -3.25 -9.01
N GLU A 94 0.77 -3.71 -9.53
CA GLU A 94 0.88 -4.24 -10.90
C GLU A 94 0.76 -5.76 -10.96
N GLY A 95 0.90 -6.43 -9.81
CA GLY A 95 0.75 -7.87 -9.70
C GLY A 95 -0.65 -8.39 -10.07
N ARG A 96 -0.78 -9.71 -10.15
CA ARG A 96 -2.06 -10.39 -10.37
C ARG A 96 -2.83 -10.41 -9.04
N SER A 97 -4.02 -9.84 -9.03
CA SER A 97 -4.95 -9.91 -7.90
C SER A 97 -6.37 -9.77 -8.43
N LYS A 98 -7.30 -10.54 -7.85
CA LYS A 98 -8.74 -10.43 -8.12
C LYS A 98 -9.36 -9.20 -7.47
N GLN A 99 -8.64 -8.54 -6.55
CA GLN A 99 -9.11 -7.35 -5.84
C GLN A 99 -8.88 -6.03 -6.60
N LYS A 100 -8.24 -6.08 -7.78
CA LYS A 100 -8.05 -4.88 -8.59
C LYS A 100 -9.36 -4.41 -9.20
N VAL A 101 -9.62 -3.11 -9.12
CA VAL A 101 -10.71 -2.43 -9.83
C VAL A 101 -10.18 -1.64 -11.01
N THR A 102 -11.03 -1.37 -12.00
CA THR A 102 -10.74 -0.46 -13.10
C THR A 102 -11.65 0.76 -13.05
N ILE A 103 -11.08 1.94 -12.82
CA ILE A 103 -11.77 3.22 -12.75
C ILE A 103 -11.22 4.13 -13.84
N LYS A 104 -11.97 4.26 -14.93
CA LYS A 104 -11.51 4.90 -16.18
C LYS A 104 -11.12 6.38 -16.02
N THR A 105 -11.63 7.06 -15.00
CA THR A 105 -11.39 8.48 -14.75
C THR A 105 -10.10 8.75 -13.96
N LYS A 106 -9.44 7.72 -13.41
CA LYS A 106 -8.21 7.87 -12.62
C LYS A 106 -6.98 7.79 -13.54
N PRO A 107 -5.89 8.54 -13.22
CA PRO A 107 -4.66 8.52 -14.02
C PRO A 107 -4.04 7.12 -14.20
N THR A 108 -4.21 6.26 -13.19
CA THR A 108 -3.84 4.83 -13.25
C THR A 108 -5.10 4.00 -13.03
N PRO A 109 -5.78 3.56 -14.11
CA PRO A 109 -7.17 3.13 -14.00
C PRO A 109 -7.33 1.79 -13.29
N THR A 110 -6.39 0.84 -13.43
CA THR A 110 -6.53 -0.52 -12.89
C THR A 110 -5.61 -0.76 -11.71
N ARG A 111 -6.11 -0.69 -10.47
CA ARG A 111 -5.32 -0.77 -9.21
C ARG A 111 -6.14 -1.36 -8.07
N LEU A 112 -5.53 -1.54 -6.89
CA LEU A 112 -6.28 -1.85 -5.67
C LEU A 112 -6.97 -0.58 -5.19
N LYS A 113 -8.23 -0.69 -4.77
CA LYS A 113 -9.00 0.42 -4.21
C LYS A 113 -9.13 0.23 -2.70
N VAL A 114 -9.04 1.34 -1.97
CA VAL A 114 -9.33 1.42 -0.54
C VAL A 114 -10.18 2.66 -0.27
N TRP A 115 -10.98 2.60 0.77
CA TRP A 115 -11.72 3.74 1.28
C TRP A 115 -10.97 4.30 2.48
N LEU A 116 -10.66 5.58 2.47
CA LEU A 116 -9.89 6.24 3.50
C LEU A 116 -10.79 7.17 4.31
N LEU A 117 -10.53 7.22 5.61
CA LEU A 117 -10.96 8.29 6.51
C LEU A 117 -9.73 9.13 6.84
N GLY A 118 -9.80 10.43 6.62
CA GLY A 118 -8.74 11.37 6.97
C GLY A 118 -9.22 12.63 7.67
N ALA A 119 -8.33 13.27 8.40
CA ALA A 119 -8.54 14.58 9.02
C ALA A 119 -7.22 15.34 9.07
N TYR A 120 -7.25 16.66 8.83
CA TYR A 120 -6.08 17.54 8.90
C TYR A 120 -4.87 17.08 8.08
N GLY A 121 -5.10 16.37 6.96
CA GLY A 121 -4.04 15.80 6.12
C GLY A 121 -3.50 14.44 6.57
N TYR A 122 -3.99 13.89 7.68
CA TYR A 122 -3.67 12.54 8.15
C TYR A 122 -4.69 11.52 7.66
N ILE A 123 -4.22 10.31 7.36
CA ILE A 123 -5.07 9.12 7.16
C ILE A 123 -5.22 8.45 8.52
N LEU A 124 -6.46 8.32 8.99
CA LEU A 124 -6.78 7.80 10.32
C LEU A 124 -7.22 6.35 10.26
N GLN A 125 -8.09 6.02 9.31
CA GLN A 125 -8.60 4.66 9.10
C GLN A 125 -8.76 4.39 7.62
N TRP A 126 -8.85 3.11 7.27
CA TRP A 126 -9.24 2.67 5.95
C TRP A 126 -9.93 1.31 5.98
N ILE A 127 -10.69 1.05 4.94
CA ILE A 127 -11.32 -0.25 4.71
C ILE A 127 -11.05 -0.70 3.27
N TRP A 128 -10.88 -2.00 3.08
CA TRP A 128 -10.52 -2.57 1.79
C TRP A 128 -11.70 -2.54 0.83
N HIS A 129 -11.45 -2.51 -0.48
CA HIS A 129 -12.50 -2.71 -1.48
C HIS A 129 -12.35 -4.08 -2.15
N SER A 130 -13.46 -4.80 -2.29
CA SER A 130 -13.54 -6.11 -2.95
C SER A 130 -14.47 -6.02 -4.17
N PRO A 131 -13.97 -6.19 -5.42
CA PRO A 131 -14.78 -6.13 -6.62
C PRO A 131 -15.84 -7.21 -6.67
N GLY A 132 -17.06 -6.87 -7.10
CA GLY A 132 -18.14 -7.85 -7.32
C GLY A 132 -18.78 -8.41 -6.03
N ALA A 133 -18.29 -8.04 -4.84
CA ALA A 133 -19.09 -8.13 -3.63
C ALA A 133 -20.35 -7.28 -3.83
N LYS A 134 -21.52 -7.82 -3.49
CA LYS A 134 -22.84 -7.24 -3.80
C LYS A 134 -22.96 -5.77 -3.37
N TRP A 135 -22.17 -5.34 -2.37
CA TRP A 135 -22.05 -3.96 -1.89
C TRP A 135 -20.63 -3.74 -1.38
N ASP A 136 -19.91 -2.81 -2.02
CA ASP A 136 -18.94 -1.84 -1.49
C ASP A 136 -18.56 -1.91 0.03
N PRO A 137 -17.41 -1.29 0.38
CA PRO A 137 -16.38 -1.71 1.33
C PRO A 137 -16.39 -3.11 2.00
N VAL A 138 -15.20 -3.67 2.24
CA VAL A 138 -14.97 -4.82 3.13
C VAL A 138 -14.88 -4.31 4.57
N SER A 139 -15.56 -4.96 5.53
CA SER A 139 -15.54 -4.70 7.00
C SER A 139 -16.73 -3.96 7.64
N VAL A 140 -17.88 -3.81 6.96
CA VAL A 140 -19.10 -3.32 7.64
C VAL A 140 -20.03 -4.50 7.98
N GLU A 141 -20.08 -4.89 9.26
CA GLU A 141 -21.20 -5.73 9.76
C GLU A 141 -22.51 -4.93 9.67
N ARG A 142 -23.56 -5.54 9.12
CA ARG A 142 -24.91 -4.96 9.22
C ARG A 142 -25.35 -5.02 10.67
N GLN A 143 -25.59 -3.88 11.29
CA GLN A 143 -26.60 -3.81 12.33
C GLN A 143 -27.96 -4.00 11.66
N LEU A 144 -28.62 -5.13 11.95
CA LEU A 144 -30.01 -5.41 11.60
C LEU A 144 -30.94 -4.74 12.62
#